data_AF-A0A925UW94-F1
#
_entry.id   AF-A0A925UW94-F1
#
_cell.length_a   1.000
_cell.length_b   1.000
_cell.length_c   1.000
_cell.angle_alpha   90.00
_cell.angle_beta   90.00
_cell.angle_gamma   90.00
#
_symmetry.space_group_name_H-M   'P 1'
#
loop_
_entity.id
_entity.type
_entity.pdbx_description
1 polymer ?
#
loop_
_entity_poly.entity_id
_entity_poly.type
_entity_poly.pdbx_seq_one_letter_code
_entity_poly.pdbx_strand_id
1 'polypeptide(L)' 'MISVALALLVLSQGAKAPGELTDATFGAVHGYATPTKKDLAFQSLDWKDSVYEGLVESQRQDKPMVMWMYFGDPRGHC' A
#
# COMPACT_ATOMS: atom_id res chain seq x y z
N MET A 1 20.11 26.78 -8.70
CA MET A 1 19.39 25.80 -7.86
C MET A 1 18.38 24.93 -8.65
N ILE A 2 18.52 24.77 -9.98
CA ILE A 2 17.60 23.96 -10.80
C ILE A 2 18.10 22.52 -10.99
N SER A 3 19.39 22.24 -10.80
CA SER A 3 20.00 20.93 -11.09
C SER A 3 19.68 19.81 -10.09
N VAL A 4 19.24 20.11 -8.86
CA VAL A 4 18.94 19.08 -7.86
C VAL A 4 17.56 18.45 -8.08
N ALA A 5 16.59 19.23 -8.58
CA ALA A 5 15.23 18.75 -8.82
C ALA A 5 15.15 17.68 -9.92
N LEU A 6 16.02 17.76 -10.94
CA LEU A 6 16.01 16.82 -12.05
C LEU A 6 16.60 15.45 -11.69
N ALA A 7 17.52 15.39 -10.72
CA ALA A 7 18.12 14.15 -10.25
C ALA A 7 17.15 13.30 -9.39
N LEU A 8 16.19 13.94 -8.71
CA LEU A 8 15.17 13.26 -7.90
C LEU A 8 14.07 12.61 -8.75
N LEU A 9 13.82 13.11 -9.96
CA LEU A 9 12.79 12.57 -10.88
C LEU A 9 13.19 11.24 -11.54
N VAL A 10 14.50 10.92 -11.62
CA VAL A 10 14.97 9.66 -12.24
C VAL A 10 14.83 8.47 -11.28
N LEU A 11 14.77 8.72 -9.97
CA LEU A 11 14.70 7.67 -8.94
C LEU A 11 13.28 7.13 -8.68
N SER A 12 12.25 7.70 -9.31
CA SER A 12 10.85 7.30 -9.08
C SER A 12 10.28 6.35 -10.13
N GLN A 13 11.04 5.95 -11.14
CA GLN A 13 10.58 4.92 -12.07
C GLN A 13 10.65 3.55 -11.40
N GLY A 14 9.53 3.14 -10.79
CA GLY A 14 9.35 1.76 -10.36
C GLY A 14 9.59 0.82 -11.54
N ALA A 15 10.24 -0.32 -11.29
CA ALA A 15 10.53 -1.30 -12.32
C ALA A 15 9.21 -1.73 -12.99
N LYS A 16 9.09 -1.61 -14.31
CA LYS A 16 7.87 -2.04 -15.02
C LYS A 16 7.90 -3.57 -15.19
N ALA A 17 6.83 -4.25 -14.81
CA ALA A 17 6.70 -5.69 -15.10
C ALA A 17 6.67 -5.95 -16.62
N PRO A 18 7.14 -7.13 -17.07
CA PRO A 18 6.85 -7.62 -18.42
C PRO A 18 5.35 -7.63 -18.72
N GLY A 19 4.96 -7.37 -19.97
CA GLY A 19 3.56 -7.29 -20.38
C GLY A 19 2.84 -8.64 -20.47
N GLU A 20 3.58 -9.75 -20.49
CA GLU A 20 3.02 -11.11 -20.59
C GLU A 20 3.59 -12.02 -19.51
N LEU A 21 2.72 -12.86 -18.94
CA LEU A 21 3.09 -13.91 -17.99
C LEU A 21 3.36 -15.21 -18.76
N THR A 22 4.62 -15.62 -18.76
CA THR A 22 5.14 -16.86 -19.34
C THR A 22 6.11 -17.49 -18.35
N ASP A 23 6.51 -18.74 -18.55
CA ASP A 23 7.51 -19.39 -17.68
C ASP A 23 8.82 -18.59 -17.60
N ALA A 24 9.23 -17.96 -18.71
CA ALA A 24 10.43 -17.15 -18.78
C ALA A 24 10.30 -15.79 -18.06
N THR A 25 9.09 -15.21 -18.01
CA THR A 25 8.83 -13.91 -17.39
C THR A 25 8.29 -14.01 -15.96
N PHE A 26 7.95 -15.22 -15.50
CA PHE A 26 7.33 -15.47 -14.20
C PHE A 26 8.09 -14.79 -13.06
N GLY A 27 9.41 -14.96 -12.97
CA GLY A 27 10.19 -14.39 -11.87
C GLY A 27 10.11 -12.86 -11.80
N ALA A 28 10.11 -12.18 -12.95
CA ALA A 28 10.02 -10.73 -13.03
C ALA A 28 8.60 -10.23 -12.71
N VAL A 29 7.58 -10.91 -13.21
CA VAL A 29 6.17 -10.59 -12.91
C VAL A 29 5.88 -10.84 -11.43
N HIS A 30 6.28 -11.99 -10.88
CA HIS A 30 6.13 -12.33 -9.46
C HIS A 30 6.85 -11.31 -8.58
N GLY A 31 8.11 -10.97 -8.91
CA GLY A 31 8.87 -9.96 -8.16
C GLY A 31 8.21 -8.58 -8.14
N TYR A 32 7.63 -8.15 -9.27
CA TYR A 32 6.88 -6.89 -9.35
C TYR A 32 5.55 -6.94 -8.58
N ALA A 33 4.83 -8.07 -8.65
CA ALA A 33 3.53 -8.23 -7.99
C ALA A 33 3.64 -8.50 -6.48
N THR A 34 4.80 -8.93 -6.00
CA THR A 34 5.03 -9.19 -4.58
C THR A 34 4.95 -7.88 -3.79
N PRO A 35 4.06 -7.76 -2.79
CA PRO A 35 3.95 -6.54 -2.00
C PRO A 35 5.25 -6.21 -1.29
N THR A 36 5.66 -4.95 -1.34
CA THR A 36 6.78 -4.44 -0.56
C THR A 36 6.33 -4.13 0.87
N LYS A 37 7.30 -3.89 1.75
CA LYS A 37 7.01 -3.40 3.11
C LYS A 37 6.24 -2.07 3.11
N LYS A 38 6.44 -1.22 2.09
CA LYS A 38 5.71 0.05 1.96
C LYS A 38 4.25 -0.18 1.58
N ASP A 39 3.99 -1.13 0.68
CA ASP A 39 2.63 -1.50 0.28
C ASP A 39 1.84 -2.09 1.45
N LEU A 40 2.53 -2.80 2.37
CA LEU A 40 1.95 -3.39 3.56
C LEU A 40 2.04 -2.51 4.82
N ALA A 41 2.44 -1.23 4.70
CA ALA A 41 2.63 -0.35 5.85
C ALA A 41 1.36 -0.18 6.69
N PHE A 42 0.18 -0.26 6.04
CA PHE A 42 -1.11 -0.20 6.71
C PHE A 42 -1.28 -1.29 7.79
N GLN A 43 -0.62 -2.45 7.66
CA GLN A 43 -0.69 -3.51 8.67
C GLN A 43 0.01 -3.15 9.99
N SER A 44 0.88 -2.14 9.99
CA SER A 44 1.59 -1.68 11.19
C SER A 44 0.85 -0.62 12.00
N LEU A 45 -0.30 -0.16 11.51
CA LEU A 45 -1.13 0.81 12.20
C LEU A 45 -1.89 0.17 13.36
N ASP A 46 -2.11 0.95 14.42
CA ASP A 46 -2.93 0.56 15.57
C ASP A 46 -4.42 0.64 15.21
N TRP A 47 -4.88 -0.35 14.46
CA TRP A 47 -6.29 -0.52 14.11
C TRP A 47 -7.12 -0.84 15.34
N LYS A 48 -8.28 -0.19 15.47
CA LYS A 48 -9.25 -0.48 16.53
C LYS A 48 -10.22 -1.55 16.06
N ASP A 49 -10.64 -2.40 16.98
CA ASP A 49 -11.48 -3.57 16.69
C ASP A 49 -12.93 -3.18 16.44
N SER A 50 -13.33 -1.96 16.79
CA SER A 50 -14.67 -1.44 16.52
C SER A 50 -14.69 0.03 16.13
N VAL A 51 -15.75 0.41 15.43
CA VAL A 51 -16.04 1.82 15.08
C VAL A 51 -16.17 2.68 16.35
N TYR A 52 -16.75 2.12 17.42
CA TYR A 52 -16.94 2.84 18.69
C TYR A 52 -15.61 3.19 19.34
N GLU A 53 -14.67 2.23 19.44
CA GLU A 53 -13.34 2.48 19.98
C GLU A 53 -12.57 3.52 19.18
N GLY A 54 -12.62 3.42 17.84
CA GLY A 54 -12.03 4.42 16.95
C GLY A 54 -12.59 5.82 17.19
N LEU A 55 -13.91 5.94 17.33
CA LEU A 55 -14.58 7.21 17.58
C LEU A 55 -14.17 7.81 18.94
N VAL A 56 -14.23 7.02 20.02
CA VAL A 56 -13.85 7.46 21.37
C VAL A 56 -12.40 7.94 21.41
N GLU A 57 -11.47 7.17 20.83
CA GLU A 57 -10.05 7.54 20.82
C GLU A 57 -9.79 8.79 19.97
N SER A 58 -10.44 8.90 18.79
CA SER A 58 -10.30 10.06 17.92
C SER A 58 -10.76 11.36 18.58
N GLN A 59 -11.87 11.31 19.32
CA GLN A 59 -12.39 12.46 20.08
C GLN A 59 -11.47 12.80 21.25
N ARG A 60 -11.03 11.78 22.01
CA ARG A 60 -10.13 11.96 23.15
C ARG A 60 -8.79 12.60 22.75
N GLN A 61 -8.29 12.28 21.56
CA GLN A 61 -7.00 12.76 21.04
C GLN A 61 -7.12 14.01 20.17
N ASP A 62 -8.33 14.50 19.90
CA ASP A 62 -8.62 15.57 18.94
C ASP A 62 -7.97 15.33 17.57
N LYS A 63 -8.17 14.13 17.03
CA LYS A 63 -7.61 13.70 15.74
C LYS A 63 -8.68 13.13 14.82
N PRO A 64 -8.52 13.26 13.48
CA PRO A 64 -9.43 12.62 12.55
C PRO A 64 -9.32 11.09 12.62
N MET A 65 -10.45 10.41 12.45
CA MET A 65 -10.54 8.96 12.35
C MET A 65 -10.52 8.52 10.88
N VAL A 66 -9.67 7.55 10.54
CA VAL A 66 -9.75 6.83 9.26
C VAL A 66 -10.51 5.53 9.48
N MET A 67 -11.62 5.37 8.79
CA MET A 67 -12.40 4.14 8.80
C MET A 67 -12.15 3.38 7.49
N TRP A 68 -11.51 2.21 7.59
CA TRP A 68 -11.28 1.32 6.46
C TRP A 68 -12.20 0.10 6.58
N MET A 69 -13.29 0.09 5.81
CA MET A 69 -14.18 -1.06 5.70
C MET A 69 -13.90 -1.79 4.39
N TYR A 70 -13.49 -3.05 4.48
CA TYR A 70 -13.32 -3.90 3.32
C TYR A 70 -14.57 -4.77 3.14
N PHE A 71 -15.30 -4.56 2.05
CA PHE A 71 -16.48 -5.34 1.67
C PHE A 71 -16.17 -6.25 0.47
N GLY A 72 -15.31 -7.25 0.66
CA GLY A 72 -14.98 -8.27 -0.35
C GLY A 72 -14.83 -9.65 0.30
N ASP A 73 -14.88 -10.72 -0.51
CA ASP A 73 -14.60 -12.07 -0.01
C ASP A 73 -13.21 -12.08 0.66
N PRO A 74 -13.08 -12.50 1.94
CA PRO A 74 -11.80 -12.50 2.66
C PRO A 74 -10.75 -13.44 2.05
N ARG A 75 -11.13 -14.29 1.09
CA ARG A 75 -10.24 -15.16 0.30
C ARG A 75 -9.81 -14.52 -1.03
N GLY A 76 -10.28 -13.32 -1.36
CA GLY A 76 -9.85 -12.57 -2.54
C GLY A 76 -10.27 -13.17 -3.89
N HIS A 77 -11.38 -13.92 -3.95
CA HIS A 77 -11.92 -14.41 -5.21
C HIS A 77 -12.66 -13.29 -5.95
N CYS A 78 -11.91 -12.52 -6.75
CA CYS A 78 -12.45 -11.84 -7.93
C CYS A 78 -12.43 -12.80 -9.12
#